data_AF-A0A8T0RYV2-F1
#
_entry.id   AF-A0A8T0RYV2-F1
#
_cell.length_a   1.000
_cell.length_b   1.000
_cell.length_c   1.000
_cell.angle_alpha   90.00
_cell.angle_beta   90.00
_cell.angle_gamma   90.00
#
_symmetry.space_group_name_H-M   'P 1'
#
loop_
_entity.id
_entity.type
_entity.pdbx_description
1 polymer ?
#
loop_
_entity_poly.entity_id
_entity_poly.type
_entity_poly.pdbx_seq_one_letter_code
_entity_poly.pdbx_strand_id
1 'polypeptide(L)'
;MVSSTRTPIKQIYDVISSFDEFKRELVKSIGFGGLLLFPSLRQINRRFAVWLMSRVDPLTQTLVIDSKKKIKFGKTDVERVFGIPCSGSIISETGMARRDIISKVTTMYLGEDSRQSRSVKTAQEVIERKYNNKMTKAEQAAFKVAFVIYIMSTLLSPGPSTTTCPSTTGVFL
;
A
#
# COMPACT_ATOMS: atom_id res chain seq x y z
N MET A 1 -27.60 -5.49 -15.09
CA MET A 1 -26.86 -4.64 -14.12
C MET A 1 -25.40 -5.06 -14.15
N VAL A 2 -24.50 -4.21 -14.66
CA VAL A 2 -23.05 -4.50 -14.65
C VAL A 2 -22.57 -4.34 -13.21
N SER A 3 -22.31 -5.46 -12.54
CA SER A 3 -21.60 -5.46 -11.26
C SER A 3 -20.21 -4.88 -11.54
N SER A 4 -20.03 -3.60 -11.19
CA SER A 4 -18.73 -2.96 -11.27
C SER A 4 -17.87 -3.55 -10.16
N THR A 5 -17.07 -4.56 -10.49
CA THR A 5 -16.03 -5.07 -9.61
C THR A 5 -15.12 -3.90 -9.25
N ARG A 6 -15.27 -3.36 -8.03
CA ARG A 6 -14.46 -2.25 -7.54
C ARG A 6 -13.00 -2.71 -7.51
N THR A 7 -12.17 -2.17 -8.39
CA THR A 7 -10.73 -2.45 -8.36
C THR A 7 -10.09 -1.74 -7.15
N PRO A 8 -9.27 -2.43 -6.34
CA PRO A 8 -8.60 -1.84 -5.17
C PRO A 8 -7.87 -0.52 -5.47
N ILE A 9 -7.30 -0.43 -6.67
CA ILE A 9 -6.58 0.74 -7.19
C ILE A 9 -7.47 2.00 -7.27
N LYS A 10 -8.75 1.84 -7.64
CA LYS A 10 -9.69 2.97 -7.68
C LYS A 10 -10.00 3.46 -6.27
N GLN A 11 -10.19 2.53 -5.32
CA GLN A 11 -10.45 2.88 -3.93
C GLN A 11 -9.28 3.62 -3.30
N ILE A 12 -8.04 3.22 -3.60
CA ILE A 12 -6.84 3.93 -3.13
C ILE A 12 -6.82 5.37 -3.64
N TYR A 13 -7.08 5.60 -4.93
CA TYR A 13 -7.15 6.95 -5.49
C TYR A 13 -8.24 7.80 -4.83
N ASP A 14 -9.45 7.24 -4.68
CA ASP A 14 -10.59 7.96 -4.09
C ASP A 14 -10.28 8.36 -2.63
N VAL A 15 -9.62 7.48 -1.86
CA VAL A 15 -9.19 7.78 -0.48
C VAL A 15 -8.12 8.86 -0.45
N ILE A 16 -7.03 8.71 -1.21
CA ILE A 16 -5.90 9.65 -1.19
C ILE A 16 -6.33 11.03 -1.70
N SER A 17 -7.20 11.10 -2.72
CA SER A 17 -7.70 12.36 -3.26
C SER A 17 -8.57 13.13 -2.26
N SER A 18 -9.18 12.45 -1.27
CA SER A 18 -9.98 13.07 -0.21
C SER A 18 -9.16 13.71 0.92
N PHE A 19 -7.84 13.52 0.96
CA PHE A 19 -7.00 14.06 2.02
C PHE A 19 -6.82 15.58 1.91
N ASP A 20 -7.02 16.25 3.05
CA ASP A 20 -6.63 17.64 3.26
C ASP A 20 -5.09 17.80 3.27
N GLU A 21 -4.63 19.05 3.24
CA GLU A 21 -3.19 19.36 3.18
C GLU A 21 -2.45 18.82 4.41
N PHE A 22 -3.08 18.81 5.58
CA PHE A 22 -2.45 18.34 6.80
C PHE A 22 -2.19 16.82 6.76
N LYS A 23 -3.17 16.03 6.31
CA LYS A 23 -3.01 14.59 6.08
C LYS A 23 -1.95 14.31 5.01
N ARG A 24 -1.90 15.12 3.95
CA ARG A 24 -0.86 15.02 2.91
C ARG A 24 0.54 15.24 3.50
N GLU A 25 0.72 16.22 4.36
CA GLU A 25 1.99 16.44 5.08
C GLU A 25 2.35 15.26 6.00
N LEU A 26 1.37 14.65 6.68
CA LEU A 26 1.63 13.45 7.47
C LEU A 26 2.12 12.29 6.59
N VAL A 27 1.53 12.07 5.41
CA VAL A 27 1.96 11.04 4.44
C VAL A 27 3.37 11.33 3.91
N LYS A 28 3.69 12.58 3.57
CA LYS A 28 5.05 12.97 3.16
C LYS A 28 6.07 12.70 4.27
N SER A 29 5.72 13.02 5.52
CA SER A 29 6.61 12.88 6.68
C SER A 29 7.01 11.44 7.01
N ILE A 30 6.27 10.44 6.49
CA ILE A 30 6.57 9.01 6.70
C ILE A 30 7.17 8.33 5.47
N GLY A 31 7.54 9.09 4.43
CA GLY A 31 8.12 8.51 3.22
C GLY A 31 7.09 7.79 2.35
N PHE A 32 5.92 8.38 2.15
CA PHE A 32 4.93 7.88 1.19
C PHE A 32 4.40 9.00 0.29
N GLY A 33 5.13 10.12 0.18
CA GLY A 33 4.71 11.30 -0.57
C GLY A 33 4.45 11.03 -2.06
N GLY A 34 5.15 10.08 -2.68
CA GLY A 34 4.92 9.69 -4.08
C GLY A 34 3.54 9.09 -4.32
N LEU A 35 2.97 8.39 -3.32
CA LEU A 35 1.59 7.89 -3.40
C LEU A 35 0.53 8.99 -3.44
N LEU A 36 0.85 10.23 -3.03
CA LEU A 36 -0.08 11.35 -3.17
C LEU A 36 -0.27 11.77 -4.65
N LEU A 37 0.66 11.38 -5.51
CA LEU A 37 0.63 11.61 -6.96
C LEU A 37 0.04 10.42 -7.72
N PHE A 38 -0.55 9.45 -7.01
CA PHE A 38 -1.07 8.24 -7.62
C PHE A 38 -2.14 8.59 -8.67
N PRO A 39 -1.98 8.15 -9.93
CA PRO A 39 -2.87 8.55 -11.00
C PRO A 39 -4.26 7.92 -10.85
N SER A 40 -5.29 8.59 -11.40
CA SER A 40 -6.64 8.04 -11.49
C SER A 40 -6.67 6.92 -12.55
N LEU A 41 -6.28 5.71 -12.16
CA LEU A 41 -6.29 4.54 -13.03
C LEU A 41 -7.71 3.96 -13.12
N ARG A 42 -8.55 4.59 -13.95
CA ARG A 42 -9.96 4.18 -14.12
C ARG A 42 -10.12 2.82 -14.77
N GLN A 43 -9.20 2.47 -15.68
CA GLN A 43 -9.16 1.18 -16.36
C GLN A 43 -7.71 0.77 -16.58
N ILE A 44 -7.34 -0.40 -16.05
CA ILE A 44 -6.07 -1.04 -16.37
C ILE A 44 -6.38 -2.12 -17.41
N ASN A 45 -5.78 -2.01 -18.59
CA ASN A 45 -5.90 -3.06 -19.60
C ASN A 45 -5.18 -4.31 -19.08
N ARG A 46 -5.94 -5.34 -18.67
CA ARG A 46 -5.40 -6.58 -18.10
C ARG A 46 -4.44 -7.29 -19.06
N ARG A 47 -4.71 -7.27 -20.37
CA ARG A 47 -3.80 -7.87 -21.37
C ARG A 47 -2.48 -7.11 -21.40
N PHE A 48 -2.53 -5.79 -21.34
CA PHE A 48 -1.33 -4.96 -21.27
C PHE A 48 -0.56 -5.19 -19.96
N ALA A 49 -1.23 -5.28 -18.81
CA ALA A 49 -0.58 -5.57 -17.53
C ALA A 49 0.13 -6.94 -17.55
N VAL A 50 -0.54 -7.99 -18.04
CA VAL A 50 0.06 -9.33 -18.19
C VAL A 50 1.24 -9.29 -19.16
N TRP A 51 1.09 -8.61 -20.29
CA TRP A 51 2.19 -8.42 -21.24
C TRP A 51 3.37 -7.69 -20.60
N LEU A 52 3.12 -6.60 -19.87
CA LEU A 52 4.14 -5.82 -19.19
C LEU A 52 4.91 -6.68 -18.18
N MET A 53 4.20 -7.46 -17.36
CA MET A 53 4.81 -8.38 -16.40
C MET A 53 5.62 -9.47 -17.10
N SER A 54 5.19 -9.98 -18.26
CA SER A 54 5.97 -10.95 -19.05
C SER A 54 7.28 -10.39 -19.62
N ARG A 55 7.45 -9.06 -19.60
CA ARG A 55 8.68 -8.37 -20.03
C ARG A 55 9.62 -8.07 -18.88
N VAL A 56 9.25 -8.33 -17.64
CA VAL A 56 10.12 -8.08 -16.49
C VAL A 56 11.04 -9.29 -16.27
N ASP A 57 12.35 -9.05 -16.32
CA ASP A 57 13.36 -9.97 -15.82
C ASP A 57 13.62 -9.66 -14.32
N PRO A 58 13.22 -10.55 -13.39
CA PRO A 58 13.36 -10.31 -11.96
C PRO A 58 14.81 -10.40 -11.47
N LEU A 59 15.67 -11.20 -12.14
CA LEU A 59 17.05 -11.37 -11.72
C LEU A 59 17.87 -10.11 -11.99
N THR A 60 17.60 -9.46 -13.12
CA THR A 60 18.30 -8.23 -13.52
C THR A 60 17.51 -6.96 -13.22
N GLN A 61 16.32 -7.07 -12.62
CA GLN A 61 15.40 -5.97 -12.34
C GLN A 61 15.21 -5.06 -13.57
N THR A 62 14.93 -5.67 -14.71
CA THR A 62 14.91 -4.99 -16.02
C THR A 62 13.61 -5.27 -16.75
N LEU A 63 12.95 -4.23 -17.23
CA LEU A 63 11.85 -4.34 -18.18
C LEU A 63 12.43 -4.41 -19.61
N VAL A 64 12.29 -5.57 -20.25
CA VAL A 64 12.79 -5.87 -21.60
C VAL A 64 11.68 -5.73 -22.62
N ILE A 65 11.57 -4.56 -23.25
CA ILE A 65 10.54 -4.29 -24.28
C ILE A 65 10.91 -5.00 -25.57
N ASP A 66 12.18 -4.88 -25.98
CA ASP A 66 12.79 -5.57 -27.12
C ASP A 66 14.30 -5.74 -26.90
N SER A 67 15.02 -6.30 -27.87
CA SER A 67 16.48 -6.55 -27.77
C SER A 67 17.32 -5.30 -27.53
N LYS A 68 16.83 -4.11 -27.94
CA LYS A 68 17.53 -2.82 -27.84
C LYS A 68 16.96 -1.91 -26.76
N LYS A 69 15.69 -2.08 -26.36
CA LYS A 69 14.99 -1.27 -25.36
C LYS A 69 14.84 -2.04 -24.06
N LYS A 70 15.71 -1.70 -23.10
CA LYS A 70 15.74 -2.26 -21.76
C LYS A 70 15.71 -1.13 -20.74
N ILE A 71 14.83 -1.22 -19.75
CA ILE A 71 14.70 -0.24 -18.67
C ILE A 71 15.04 -0.94 -17.36
N LYS A 72 16.20 -0.60 -16.78
CA LYS A 72 16.56 -1.04 -15.43
C LYS A 72 15.77 -0.24 -14.41
N PHE A 73 15.34 -0.91 -13.35
CA PHE A 73 14.73 -0.25 -12.20
C PHE A 73 15.26 -0.91 -10.93
N GLY A 74 15.39 -0.13 -9.87
CA GLY A 74 15.83 -0.61 -8.58
C GLY A 74 15.15 0.10 -7.43
N LYS A 75 15.64 -0.17 -6.22
CA LYS A 75 15.10 0.41 -4.98
C LYS A 75 15.06 1.95 -4.98
N THR A 76 16.02 2.61 -5.63
CA THR A 76 16.05 4.07 -5.75
C THR A 76 14.95 4.62 -6.65
N ASP A 77 14.55 3.86 -7.68
CA ASP A 77 13.45 4.27 -8.55
C ASP A 77 12.11 4.08 -7.83
N VAL A 78 11.98 3.03 -7.01
CA VAL A 78 10.83 2.84 -6.12
C VAL A 78 10.72 4.01 -5.13
N GLU A 79 11.82 4.42 -4.51
CA GLU A 79 11.84 5.58 -3.61
C GLU A 79 11.42 6.86 -4.32
N ARG A 80 11.93 7.14 -5.53
CA ARG A 80 11.53 8.33 -6.28
C ARG A 80 10.07 8.33 -6.69
N VAL A 81 9.52 7.19 -7.11
CA VAL A 81 8.14 7.09 -7.64
C VAL A 81 7.12 7.00 -6.52
N PHE A 82 7.34 6.16 -5.52
CA PHE A 82 6.38 5.90 -4.45
C PHE A 82 6.65 6.73 -3.19
N GLY A 83 7.86 7.29 -3.05
CA GLY A 83 8.32 7.97 -1.83
C GLY A 83 8.87 7.03 -0.77
N ILE A 84 8.80 5.71 -0.99
CA ILE A 84 9.13 4.66 -0.01
C ILE A 84 10.64 4.64 0.22
N PRO A 85 11.13 4.91 1.45
CA PRO A 85 12.55 4.95 1.73
C PRO A 85 13.26 3.63 1.36
N CYS A 86 14.35 3.71 0.61
CA CYS A 86 15.16 2.56 0.19
C CYS A 86 16.40 2.32 1.07
N SER A 87 16.53 3.09 2.14
CA SER A 87 17.59 3.01 3.15
C SER A 87 17.03 3.31 4.54
N GLY A 88 17.68 2.80 5.58
CA GLY A 88 17.24 2.96 6.97
C GLY A 88 17.67 1.79 7.85
N SER A 89 17.21 1.80 9.10
CA SER A 89 17.47 0.72 10.06
C SER A 89 16.63 -0.51 9.73
N ILE A 90 17.25 -1.68 9.79
CA ILE A 90 16.55 -2.97 9.67
C ILE A 90 15.74 -3.19 10.95
N ILE A 91 14.41 -3.34 10.83
CA ILE A 91 13.50 -3.33 11.99
C ILE A 91 13.37 -4.71 12.66
N SER A 92 13.60 -5.83 11.96
CA SER A 92 13.87 -7.17 12.55
C SER A 92 14.10 -8.22 11.45
N GLU A 93 14.95 -9.22 11.67
CA GLU A 93 15.21 -10.33 10.71
C GLU A 93 14.13 -11.43 10.73
N THR A 94 13.29 -11.49 11.77
CA THR A 94 12.45 -12.67 12.06
C THR A 94 11.06 -12.70 11.40
N GLY A 95 10.75 -11.77 10.49
CA GLY A 95 9.53 -11.81 9.64
C GLY A 95 8.17 -11.65 10.33
N MET A 96 8.04 -11.90 11.63
CA MET A 96 6.79 -11.71 12.38
C MET A 96 7.03 -11.05 13.74
N ALA A 97 6.34 -9.93 13.96
CA ALA A 97 6.27 -9.33 15.28
C ALA A 97 5.55 -10.26 16.26
N ARG A 98 5.95 -10.23 17.54
CA ARG A 98 5.28 -11.01 18.60
C ARG A 98 3.81 -10.61 18.67
N ARG A 99 2.90 -11.58 18.93
CA ARG A 99 1.45 -11.34 18.93
C ARG A 99 1.03 -10.23 19.90
N ASP A 100 1.69 -10.11 21.05
CA ASP A 100 1.45 -9.03 22.03
C ASP A 100 1.76 -7.65 21.46
N ILE A 101 2.81 -7.52 20.65
CA ILE A 101 3.16 -6.27 19.95
C ILE A 101 2.09 -5.94 18.91
N ILE A 102 1.68 -6.94 18.11
CA ILE A 102 0.62 -6.77 17.12
C ILE A 102 -0.66 -6.32 17.81
N SER A 103 -1.13 -7.04 18.83
CA SER A 103 -2.31 -6.67 19.60
C SER A 103 -2.19 -5.27 20.20
N LYS A 104 -1.04 -4.90 20.77
CA LYS A 104 -0.84 -3.57 21.35
C LYS A 104 -0.91 -2.46 20.31
N VAL A 105 -0.26 -2.62 19.15
CA VAL A 105 -0.30 -1.64 18.05
C VAL A 105 -1.72 -1.53 17.50
N THR A 106 -2.38 -2.67 17.29
CA THR A 106 -3.75 -2.75 16.82
C THR A 106 -4.72 -2.06 17.79
N THR A 107 -4.68 -2.36 19.08
CA THR A 107 -5.51 -1.69 20.08
C THR A 107 -5.20 -0.19 20.18
N MET A 108 -3.93 0.20 20.21
CA MET A 108 -3.51 1.58 20.43
C MET A 108 -3.85 2.52 19.27
N TYR A 109 -3.78 2.02 18.03
CA TYR A 109 -3.92 2.86 16.83
C TYR A 109 -5.17 2.57 16.00
N LEU A 110 -5.78 1.38 16.15
CA LEU A 110 -6.98 0.96 15.41
C LEU A 110 -8.19 0.65 16.32
N GLY A 111 -8.02 0.55 17.64
CA GLY A 111 -9.10 0.31 18.61
C GLY A 111 -9.36 -1.17 18.95
N GLU A 112 -10.13 -1.41 20.01
CA GLU A 112 -10.24 -2.70 20.71
C GLU A 112 -10.90 -3.85 19.91
N ASP A 113 -11.69 -3.59 18.88
CA ASP A 113 -12.55 -4.60 18.20
C ASP A 113 -12.04 -5.06 16.81
N SER A 114 -10.76 -4.77 16.52
CA SER A 114 -10.14 -5.00 15.21
C SER A 114 -9.55 -6.42 15.09
N ARG A 115 -10.42 -7.41 14.85
CA ARG A 115 -9.99 -8.74 14.36
C ARG A 115 -9.21 -8.58 13.04
N GLN A 116 -8.27 -9.48 12.74
CA GLN A 116 -7.37 -9.40 11.57
C GLN A 116 -8.08 -9.22 10.21
N SER A 117 -9.30 -9.76 10.05
CA SER A 117 -10.14 -9.56 8.85
C SER A 117 -10.80 -8.18 8.75
N ARG A 118 -10.86 -7.43 9.85
CA ARG A 118 -11.41 -6.07 9.93
C ARG A 118 -10.32 -4.99 9.87
N SER A 119 -9.05 -5.33 10.04
CA SER A 119 -7.94 -4.36 10.19
C SER A 119 -7.81 -3.38 9.00
N VAL A 120 -8.00 -3.85 7.76
CA VAL A 120 -7.93 -3.00 6.56
C VAL A 120 -9.08 -1.98 6.54
N LYS A 121 -10.30 -2.42 6.87
CA LYS A 121 -11.47 -1.54 6.93
C LYS A 121 -11.33 -0.54 8.07
N THR A 122 -10.89 -0.98 9.24
CA THR A 122 -10.64 -0.09 10.38
C THR A 122 -9.54 0.93 10.07
N ALA A 123 -8.46 0.51 9.39
CA ALA A 123 -7.43 1.43 8.92
C ALA A 123 -7.99 2.45 7.92
N GLN A 124 -8.86 2.02 7.00
CA GLN A 124 -9.56 2.91 6.08
C GLN A 124 -10.43 3.95 6.83
N GLU A 125 -11.21 3.51 7.83
CA GLU A 125 -12.05 4.40 8.65
C GLU A 125 -11.20 5.44 9.41
N VAL A 126 -10.02 5.06 9.91
CA VAL A 126 -9.09 5.98 10.61
C VAL A 126 -8.54 7.03 9.65
N ILE A 127 -8.14 6.66 8.43
CA ILE A 127 -7.58 7.61 7.46
C ILE A 127 -8.64 8.51 6.82
N GLU A 128 -9.87 8.03 6.66
CA GLU A 128 -11.01 8.81 6.14
C GLU A 128 -11.66 9.72 7.20
N ARG A 129 -11.41 9.49 8.49
CA ARG A 129 -11.97 10.28 9.59
C ARG A 129 -11.78 11.78 9.36
N LYS A 130 -12.87 12.54 9.49
CA LYS A 130 -12.83 14.01 9.50
C LYS A 130 -12.57 14.48 10.93
N TYR A 131 -11.64 15.39 11.09
CA TYR A 131 -11.30 15.99 12.38
C TYR A 131 -11.85 17.41 12.40
N ASN A 132 -12.74 17.70 13.35
CA ASN A 132 -13.33 19.04 13.51
C ASN A 132 -12.32 20.04 14.09
N ASN A 133 -11.29 19.52 14.77
CA ASN A 133 -10.21 20.27 15.39
C ASN A 133 -8.85 19.77 14.88
N LYS A 134 -7.77 20.49 15.22
CA LYS A 134 -6.40 20.05 14.93
C LYS A 134 -6.14 18.68 15.57
N MET A 135 -5.63 17.74 14.79
CA MET A 135 -5.30 16.39 15.28
C MET A 135 -4.25 16.45 16.40
N THR A 136 -4.53 15.76 17.50
CA THR A 136 -3.58 15.48 18.58
C THR A 136 -2.40 14.64 18.07
N LYS A 137 -1.29 14.61 18.83
CA LYS A 137 -0.13 13.77 18.48
C LYS A 137 -0.50 12.28 18.39
N ALA A 138 -1.41 11.81 19.23
CA ALA A 138 -1.90 10.44 19.20
C ALA A 138 -2.70 10.13 17.93
N GLU A 139 -3.59 11.04 17.53
CA GLU A 139 -4.36 10.90 16.27
C GLU A 139 -3.46 10.96 15.04
N GLN A 140 -2.43 11.81 15.04
CA GLN A 140 -1.44 11.86 13.96
C GLN A 140 -0.67 10.53 13.85
N ALA A 141 -0.27 9.94 14.98
CA ALA A 141 0.39 8.64 14.98
C ALA A 141 -0.56 7.53 14.49
N ALA A 142 -1.81 7.52 14.96
CA ALA A 142 -2.83 6.58 14.50
C ALA A 142 -3.08 6.68 12.99
N PHE A 143 -3.19 7.89 12.46
CA PHE A 143 -3.33 8.13 11.03
C PHE A 143 -2.14 7.58 10.24
N LYS A 144 -0.90 7.85 10.67
CA LYS A 144 0.31 7.35 10.01
C LYS A 144 0.36 5.83 9.99
N VAL A 145 0.09 5.18 11.13
CA VAL A 145 0.08 3.71 11.25
C VAL A 145 -1.04 3.11 10.37
N ALA A 146 -2.25 3.66 10.45
CA ALA A 146 -3.39 3.22 9.65
C ALA A 146 -3.12 3.38 8.14
N PHE A 147 -2.50 4.48 7.73
CA PHE A 147 -2.13 4.70 6.33
C PHE A 147 -1.16 3.64 5.82
N VAL A 148 -0.11 3.32 6.58
CA VAL A 148 0.85 2.25 6.22
C VAL A 148 0.15 0.90 6.12
N ILE A 149 -0.68 0.55 7.12
CA ILE A 149 -1.45 -0.70 7.10
C ILE A 149 -2.36 -0.78 5.87
N TYR A 150 -3.07 0.31 5.56
CA TYR A 150 -3.98 0.39 4.42
C TYR A 150 -3.23 0.20 3.10
N ILE A 151 -2.15 0.94 2.86
CA ILE A 151 -1.35 0.83 1.63
C ILE A 151 -0.70 -0.56 1.50
N MET A 152 -0.12 -1.09 2.56
CA MET A 152 0.47 -2.42 2.55
C MET A 152 -0.57 -3.48 2.21
N SER A 153 -1.77 -3.40 2.79
CA SER A 153 -2.81 -4.41 2.60
C SER A 153 -3.57 -4.29 1.28
N THR A 154 -3.50 -3.15 0.59
CA THR A 154 -4.29 -2.89 -0.63
C THR A 154 -3.44 -2.77 -1.90
N LEU A 155 -2.21 -2.29 -1.79
CA LEU A 155 -1.34 -1.99 -2.93
C LEU A 155 -0.07 -2.85 -2.98
N LEU A 156 0.68 -2.93 -1.88
CA LEU A 156 2.05 -3.48 -1.90
C LEU A 156 2.11 -4.98 -1.56
N SER A 157 1.24 -5.44 -0.67
CA SER A 157 1.11 -6.85 -0.28
C SER A 157 -0.37 -7.20 -0.11
N PRO A 158 -1.17 -7.10 -1.19
CA PRO A 158 -2.57 -7.47 -1.12
C PRO A 158 -2.70 -8.95 -0.75
N GLY A 159 -3.27 -9.21 0.43
CA GLY A 159 -3.55 -10.58 0.88
C GLY A 159 -4.56 -11.27 -0.05
N PRO A 160 -4.63 -12.61 -0.05
CA PRO A 160 -5.65 -13.32 -0.80
C PRO A 160 -7.02 -12.93 -0.23
N SER A 161 -7.75 -12.07 -0.93
CA SER A 161 -9.19 -11.98 -0.76
C SER A 161 -9.75 -13.39 -0.93
N THR A 162 -10.68 -13.80 -0.07
CA THR A 162 -11.25 -15.15 0.04
C THR A 162 -12.07 -15.56 -1.19
N THR A 163 -11.44 -15.56 -2.36
CA THR A 163 -11.95 -16.10 -3.61
C THR A 163 -10.83 -16.98 -4.14
N THR A 164 -10.90 -18.26 -3.76
CA THR A 164 -10.21 -19.42 -4.37
C THR A 164 -9.22 -19.07 -5.50
N CYS A 165 -7.92 -19.04 -5.18
CA CYS A 165 -6.87 -19.23 -6.17
C CYS A 165 -6.50 -20.72 -6.21
N PRO A 166 -6.45 -21.37 -7.38
CA PRO A 166 -5.81 -22.66 -7.51
C PRO A 166 -4.32 -22.48 -7.20
N SER A 167 -3.80 -23.38 -6.39
CA SER A 167 -2.39 -23.52 -6.03
C SER A 167 -1.49 -23.50 -7.26
N THR A 168 -0.71 -22.44 -7.46
CA THR A 168 0.62 -22.54 -8.07
C THR A 168 1.50 -21.41 -7.53
N THR A 169 2.41 -21.84 -6.65
CA THR A 169 3.75 -21.34 -6.33
C THR A 169 4.21 -20.04 -7.00
N GLY A 170 4.62 -19.08 -6.16
CA GLY A 170 5.42 -17.93 -6.60
C GLY A 170 5.39 -16.78 -5.61
N VAL A 171 6.06 -16.94 -4.46
CA VAL A 171 6.40 -15.82 -3.58
C VAL A 171 7.40 -14.94 -4.35
N PHE A 172 6.97 -13.74 -4.74
CA PHE A 172 7.88 -12.71 -5.24
C PHE A 172 8.30 -11.83 -4.06
N LEU A 173 9.44 -12.19 -3.47
CA LEU A 173 10.41 -11.28 -2.87
C LEU A 173 11.79 -11.71 -3.36
#